data_AF-A0A4R9JL17-F1
#
_entry.id   AF-A0A4R9JL17-F1
#
_cell.length_a   1.000
_cell.length_b   1.000
_cell.length_c   1.000
_cell.angle_alpha   90.00
_cell.angle_beta   90.00
_cell.angle_gamma   90.00
#
_symmetry.space_group_name_H-M   'P 1'
#
loop_
_entity.id
_entity.type
_entity.pdbx_description
1 polymer ?
#
loop_
_entity_poly.entity_id
_entity_poly.type
_entity_poly.pdbx_seq_one_letter_code
_entity_poly.pdbx_strand_id
1 'polypeptide(L)'
;MMYIYVLFGFLLFSFGGLAAKEVKDSDAKARFGYEFKFPDSAPQTYLEWESMEVPTDRDFRLPEKTPVGESTAPDGGRLMVQSAKNYQWELNNGSVFIQRDGDWEWKNNTHTVRSAKGSHALWESFYSVQFPDGSTVTKHKIPKTNSFQYSYKRKNRGGSFIYFDMVHPKDWGMEKTQIGVFDITYSPNWNMVVESLRENNRISEFLKYNEEQFGFHTERIKVVLHESKEKFWIYAGKDSQTKEDCTGFSNGSFFTLCPLMGIILESKGNPIYDSFLKKNYDLRAWKHDTLHYIQSQRCEQLGGSSSGLTEPWFLEGIAELAVIQTDPEHKANTYERFFQKFLRKRTSLKEGNNPKLPDYRLVGTMFLEYLSLVYGNEKIRTFYEETCFGKSTDSSFEMVFGLSMEKATTEMYDYFQKNQSGFENQFIVWRMIGKPKLQKKIRELPNHCDSTSVVVPKDPAAIIEFADIPCMMRNQVYDFSGLSGLYEGGFVGSSNKDQMESVFLLKSAAYQIQSEGQTWTIGEDEEQWDRGGVRIVNWRGSGDRQMIFPNKKRVHCFFQSKTCSKPYE
;
A
#
# COMPACT_ATOMS: atom_id res chain seq x y z
N MET A 1 47.69 -52.93 21.12
CA MET A 1 47.90 -54.30 20.58
C MET A 1 46.61 -54.68 19.87
N MET A 2 46.42 -54.47 18.57
CA MET A 2 47.23 -54.81 17.39
C MET A 2 47.23 -56.33 17.10
N TYR A 3 46.69 -56.64 15.92
CA TYR A 3 46.70 -57.84 15.06
C TYR A 3 45.58 -58.90 15.22
N ILE A 4 44.70 -59.17 14.22
CA ILE A 4 44.86 -59.67 12.81
C ILE A 4 45.27 -61.16 12.84
N TYR A 5 44.69 -62.17 12.18
CA TYR A 5 43.79 -62.30 11.02
C TYR A 5 43.26 -63.77 10.92
N VAL A 6 42.10 -63.93 10.26
CA VAL A 6 41.75 -64.90 9.17
C VAL A 6 41.99 -66.42 9.34
N LEU A 7 40.92 -67.21 9.14
CA LEU A 7 40.76 -68.24 8.07
C LEU A 7 39.33 -68.86 8.20
N PHE A 8 38.36 -68.57 7.33
CA PHE A 8 38.05 -69.12 5.99
C PHE A 8 37.88 -70.65 5.92
N GLY A 9 36.66 -71.12 5.57
CA GLY A 9 36.45 -72.49 5.07
C GLY A 9 35.03 -73.05 5.08
N PHE A 10 34.28 -72.79 4.01
CA PHE A 10 33.25 -73.64 3.36
C PHE A 10 31.79 -73.75 3.90
N LEU A 11 30.93 -72.95 3.26
CA LEU A 11 29.83 -73.35 2.34
C LEU A 11 29.11 -74.69 2.55
N LEU A 12 27.78 -74.61 2.77
CA LEU A 12 26.79 -75.33 1.96
C LEU A 12 25.45 -74.57 1.96
N PHE A 13 25.00 -74.27 0.74
CA PHE A 13 23.74 -73.63 0.38
C PHE A 13 22.52 -74.49 0.74
N SER A 14 21.42 -73.86 1.13
CA SER A 14 20.05 -74.22 0.71
C SER A 14 19.12 -73.01 0.86
N PHE A 15 18.38 -72.76 -0.21
CA PHE A 15 17.50 -71.62 -0.49
C PHE A 15 16.24 -71.53 0.39
N GLY A 16 15.71 -70.30 0.52
CA GLY A 16 14.25 -70.07 0.46
C GLY A 16 13.65 -69.35 1.68
N GLY A 17 13.30 -68.07 1.50
CA GLY A 17 12.37 -67.38 2.42
C GLY A 17 12.56 -65.88 2.55
N LEU A 18 12.34 -65.12 1.47
CA LEU A 18 11.97 -63.70 1.58
C LEU A 18 10.61 -63.63 2.28
N ALA A 19 10.61 -63.37 3.58
CA ALA A 19 9.41 -63.00 4.30
C ALA A 19 9.03 -61.56 3.92
N ALA A 20 8.23 -61.45 2.85
CA ALA A 20 7.42 -60.27 2.62
C ALA A 20 6.54 -60.07 3.86
N LYS A 21 6.72 -58.93 4.52
CA LYS A 21 5.87 -58.50 5.64
C LYS A 21 4.47 -58.26 5.06
N GLU A 22 3.56 -59.22 5.24
CA GLU A 22 2.14 -59.02 5.01
C GLU A 22 1.68 -57.80 5.82
N VAL A 23 1.32 -56.73 5.11
CA VAL A 23 0.55 -55.63 5.68
C VAL A 23 -0.82 -56.22 5.99
N LYS A 24 -1.14 -56.37 7.27
CA LYS A 24 -2.44 -56.85 7.73
C LYS A 24 -3.56 -55.94 7.21
N ASP A 25 -4.54 -56.56 6.58
CA ASP A 25 -5.82 -56.03 6.08
C ASP A 25 -6.67 -55.30 7.15
N SER A 26 -6.23 -55.31 8.41
CA SER A 26 -6.88 -54.60 9.52
C SER A 26 -6.72 -53.09 9.46
N ASP A 27 -5.66 -52.57 8.85
CA ASP A 27 -5.47 -51.11 8.68
C ASP A 27 -6.36 -50.53 7.56
N ALA A 28 -6.79 -51.36 6.60
CA ALA A 28 -7.70 -50.94 5.54
C ALA A 28 -9.14 -50.80 6.08
N LYS A 29 -9.63 -51.74 6.89
CA LYS A 29 -10.97 -51.64 7.51
C LYS A 29 -11.10 -50.51 8.53
N ALA A 30 -10.01 -50.08 9.16
CA ALA A 30 -10.01 -48.95 10.11
C ALA A 30 -10.08 -47.58 9.43
N ARG A 31 -9.77 -47.46 8.12
CA ARG A 31 -9.76 -46.17 7.40
C ARG A 31 -11.13 -45.64 7.01
N PHE A 32 -12.13 -46.51 6.88
CA PHE A 32 -13.40 -46.16 6.20
C PHE A 32 -14.62 -46.06 7.13
N GLY A 33 -14.41 -46.03 8.45
CA GLY A 33 -15.45 -45.75 9.45
C GLY A 33 -15.57 -44.28 9.85
N TYR A 34 -14.78 -43.38 9.24
CA TYR A 34 -14.77 -41.95 9.58
C TYR A 34 -15.86 -41.20 8.83
N GLU A 35 -16.82 -40.66 9.57
CA GLU A 35 -17.74 -39.64 9.06
C GLU A 35 -17.05 -38.28 9.16
N PHE A 36 -16.73 -37.67 8.02
CA PHE A 36 -16.18 -36.30 8.01
C PHE A 36 -17.26 -35.33 8.48
N LYS A 37 -17.04 -34.71 9.65
CA LYS A 37 -18.01 -33.79 10.27
C LYS A 37 -17.63 -32.35 9.95
N PHE A 38 -18.48 -31.71 9.15
CA PHE A 38 -18.39 -30.29 8.83
C PHE A 38 -19.55 -29.52 9.49
N PRO A 39 -19.31 -28.29 10.00
CA PRO A 39 -20.38 -27.41 10.46
C PRO A 39 -21.22 -26.88 9.28
N ASP A 40 -22.43 -26.39 9.54
CA ASP A 40 -23.34 -25.84 8.50
C ASP A 40 -22.80 -24.56 7.84
N SER A 41 -21.94 -23.83 8.55
CA SER A 41 -21.25 -22.63 8.08
C SER A 41 -19.75 -22.78 8.24
N ALA A 42 -19.00 -22.23 7.27
CA ALA A 42 -17.55 -22.23 7.34
C ALA A 42 -17.03 -21.53 8.62
N PRO A 43 -16.10 -22.16 9.34
CA PRO A 43 -15.33 -21.48 10.39
C PRO A 43 -14.66 -20.23 9.86
N GLN A 44 -14.45 -19.24 10.72
CA GLN A 44 -13.88 -17.94 10.34
C GLN A 44 -12.45 -17.74 10.83
N THR A 45 -11.93 -18.68 11.62
CA THR A 45 -10.58 -18.61 12.18
C THR A 45 -9.69 -19.73 11.65
N TYR A 46 -8.38 -19.45 11.58
CA TYR A 46 -7.37 -20.42 11.16
C TYR A 46 -7.39 -21.69 12.02
N LEU A 47 -7.45 -21.54 13.34
CA LEU A 47 -7.31 -22.67 14.28
C LEU A 47 -8.51 -23.62 14.22
N GLU A 48 -9.71 -23.09 14.05
CA GLU A 48 -10.90 -23.92 13.83
C GLU A 48 -10.72 -24.76 12.55
N TRP A 49 -10.26 -24.13 11.47
CA TRP A 49 -10.02 -24.83 10.20
C TRP A 49 -8.94 -25.91 10.28
N GLU A 50 -7.80 -25.61 10.91
CA GLU A 50 -6.70 -26.58 11.03
C GLU A 50 -7.06 -27.78 11.90
N SER A 51 -8.03 -27.63 12.81
CA SER A 51 -8.49 -28.72 13.68
C SER A 51 -9.46 -29.70 12.99
N MET A 52 -9.96 -29.36 11.80
CA MET A 52 -10.94 -30.17 11.08
C MET A 52 -10.26 -31.25 10.23
N GLU A 53 -10.76 -32.47 10.31
CA GLU A 53 -10.41 -33.53 9.37
C GLU A 53 -11.13 -33.30 8.03
N VAL A 54 -10.36 -33.29 6.93
CA VAL A 54 -10.88 -33.07 5.58
C VAL A 54 -10.49 -34.26 4.71
N PRO A 55 -11.42 -34.82 3.91
CA PRO A 55 -11.10 -35.89 2.98
C PRO A 55 -10.06 -35.44 1.95
N THR A 56 -9.16 -36.35 1.58
CA THR A 56 -8.11 -36.15 0.58
C THR A 56 -8.09 -37.28 -0.44
N ASP A 57 -7.41 -37.10 -1.57
CA ASP A 57 -7.20 -38.15 -2.57
C ASP A 57 -6.51 -39.40 -2.01
N ARG A 58 -5.69 -39.23 -0.97
CA ARG A 58 -4.98 -40.33 -0.31
C ARG A 58 -5.92 -41.27 0.43
N ASP A 59 -7.03 -40.75 0.94
CA ASP A 59 -8.02 -41.53 1.70
C ASP A 59 -8.76 -42.51 0.78
N PHE A 60 -8.88 -42.18 -0.51
CA PHE A 60 -9.65 -42.94 -1.50
C PHE A 60 -8.79 -43.61 -2.57
N ARG A 61 -7.47 -43.56 -2.45
CA ARG A 61 -6.54 -44.06 -3.48
C ARG A 61 -6.70 -45.57 -3.69
N LEU A 62 -7.12 -45.95 -4.90
CA LEU A 62 -7.21 -47.34 -5.32
C LEU A 62 -5.82 -47.97 -5.57
N PRO A 63 -5.65 -49.29 -5.32
CA PRO A 63 -4.49 -50.04 -5.78
C PRO A 63 -4.33 -49.99 -7.30
N GLU A 64 -3.10 -50.00 -7.81
CA GLU A 64 -2.82 -49.92 -9.27
C GLU A 64 -3.47 -51.03 -10.10
N LYS A 65 -3.73 -52.20 -9.50
CA LYS A 65 -4.33 -53.37 -10.15
C LYS A 65 -5.84 -53.49 -9.94
N THR A 66 -6.53 -52.41 -9.57
CA THR A 66 -7.98 -52.47 -9.35
C THR A 66 -8.71 -52.77 -10.67
N PRO A 67 -9.55 -53.82 -10.74
CA PRO A 67 -10.28 -54.16 -11.95
C PRO A 67 -11.21 -53.04 -12.42
N VAL A 68 -11.31 -52.86 -13.74
CA VAL A 68 -12.29 -51.95 -14.35
C VAL A 68 -13.68 -52.57 -14.22
N GLY A 69 -14.68 -51.75 -13.89
CA GLY A 69 -16.06 -52.17 -13.71
C GLY A 69 -16.65 -51.74 -12.36
N GLU A 70 -17.83 -52.27 -12.07
CA GLU A 70 -18.52 -52.05 -10.79
C GLU A 70 -18.13 -53.15 -9.79
N SER A 71 -17.83 -52.76 -8.56
CA SER A 71 -17.48 -53.67 -7.47
C SER A 71 -17.90 -53.10 -6.12
N THR A 72 -17.94 -53.96 -5.09
CA THR A 72 -18.15 -53.51 -3.71
C THR A 72 -16.83 -52.98 -3.15
N ALA A 73 -16.89 -51.78 -2.59
CA ALA A 73 -15.76 -51.12 -1.97
C ALA A 73 -15.41 -51.73 -0.59
N PRO A 74 -14.19 -51.50 -0.06
CA PRO A 74 -13.77 -51.96 1.26
C PRO A 74 -14.70 -51.59 2.44
N ASP A 75 -15.45 -50.49 2.32
CA ASP A 75 -16.39 -49.99 3.32
C ASP A 75 -17.82 -50.56 3.18
N GLY A 76 -18.03 -51.43 2.18
CA GLY A 76 -19.34 -51.95 1.81
C GLY A 76 -20.11 -51.05 0.83
N GLY A 77 -19.52 -49.93 0.43
CA GLY A 77 -20.07 -49.03 -0.58
C GLY A 77 -19.94 -49.55 -2.01
N ARG A 78 -20.32 -48.73 -2.98
CA ARG A 78 -20.28 -49.05 -4.42
C ARG A 78 -19.10 -48.34 -5.11
N LEU A 79 -18.24 -49.10 -5.75
CA LEU A 79 -17.08 -48.60 -6.49
C LEU A 79 -17.27 -48.82 -8.00
N MET A 80 -17.19 -47.73 -8.77
CA MET A 80 -17.22 -47.75 -10.23
C MET A 80 -15.86 -47.29 -10.77
N VAL A 81 -15.09 -48.20 -11.35
CA VAL A 81 -13.72 -47.94 -11.84
C VAL A 81 -13.71 -47.95 -13.36
N GLN A 82 -13.29 -46.84 -13.96
CA GLN A 82 -12.95 -46.78 -15.38
C GLN A 82 -11.44 -46.93 -15.60
N SER A 83 -10.64 -46.34 -14.71
CA SER A 83 -9.19 -46.50 -14.62
C SER A 83 -8.69 -46.05 -13.24
N ALA A 84 -7.41 -46.28 -12.93
CA ALA A 84 -6.80 -45.80 -11.67
C ALA A 84 -6.87 -44.26 -11.49
N LYS A 85 -7.06 -43.50 -12.57
CA LYS A 85 -7.22 -42.04 -12.55
C LYS A 85 -8.68 -41.57 -12.69
N ASN A 86 -9.60 -42.48 -12.99
CA ASN A 86 -11.00 -42.18 -13.26
C ASN A 86 -11.89 -43.22 -12.58
N TYR A 87 -12.42 -42.86 -11.41
CA TYR A 87 -13.29 -43.74 -10.63
C TYR A 87 -14.24 -42.93 -9.76
N GLN A 88 -15.34 -43.56 -9.38
CA GLN A 88 -16.29 -43.04 -8.40
C GLN A 88 -16.49 -44.08 -7.31
N TRP A 89 -16.44 -43.63 -6.06
CA TRP A 89 -16.66 -44.44 -4.87
C TRP A 89 -17.80 -43.82 -4.08
N GLU A 90 -18.94 -44.48 -4.07
CA GLU A 90 -20.09 -44.17 -3.22
C GLU A 90 -19.95 -44.96 -1.92
N LEU A 91 -19.71 -44.26 -0.80
CA LEU A 91 -19.48 -44.87 0.50
C LEU A 91 -20.81 -45.37 1.10
N ASN A 92 -20.72 -46.30 2.05
CA ASN A 92 -21.88 -46.84 2.76
C ASN A 92 -22.67 -45.77 3.54
N ASN A 93 -22.02 -44.66 3.93
CA ASN A 93 -22.70 -43.51 4.57
C ASN A 93 -23.42 -42.58 3.56
N GLY A 94 -23.43 -42.90 2.27
CA GLY A 94 -24.06 -42.12 1.20
C GLY A 94 -23.22 -40.96 0.66
N SER A 95 -22.02 -40.71 1.20
CA SER A 95 -21.09 -39.76 0.60
C SER A 95 -20.44 -40.33 -0.67
N VAL A 96 -20.02 -39.46 -1.58
CA VAL A 96 -19.48 -39.86 -2.90
C VAL A 96 -18.14 -39.20 -3.12
N PHE A 97 -17.12 -40.01 -3.39
CA PHE A 97 -15.83 -39.59 -3.90
C PHE A 97 -15.73 -39.84 -5.40
N ILE A 98 -15.16 -38.89 -6.15
CA ILE A 98 -14.99 -38.93 -7.59
C ILE A 98 -13.55 -38.51 -7.90
N GLN A 99 -12.79 -39.34 -8.60
CA GLN A 99 -11.50 -38.98 -9.19
C GLN A 99 -11.65 -38.83 -10.70
N ARG A 100 -11.12 -37.74 -11.26
CA ARG A 100 -11.04 -37.49 -12.70
C ARG A 100 -9.66 -36.91 -13.07
N ASP A 101 -8.85 -37.69 -13.78
CA ASP A 101 -7.56 -37.27 -14.34
C ASP A 101 -6.63 -36.45 -13.42
N GLY A 102 -6.60 -36.80 -12.13
CA GLY A 102 -5.75 -36.15 -11.12
C GLY A 102 -6.43 -35.01 -10.34
N ASP A 103 -7.68 -34.67 -10.69
CA ASP A 103 -8.61 -33.92 -9.86
C ASP A 103 -9.55 -34.83 -9.11
N TRP A 104 -10.08 -34.37 -7.98
CA TRP A 104 -10.97 -35.16 -7.15
C TRP A 104 -12.06 -34.31 -6.50
N GLU A 105 -13.18 -34.94 -6.19
CA GLU A 105 -14.33 -34.36 -5.48
C GLU A 105 -14.84 -35.37 -4.46
N TRP A 106 -15.00 -34.97 -3.21
CA TRP A 106 -15.81 -35.66 -2.21
C TRP A 106 -17.05 -34.82 -1.92
N LYS A 107 -18.22 -35.43 -1.83
CA LYS A 107 -19.45 -34.73 -1.46
C LYS A 107 -20.35 -35.59 -0.62
N ASN A 108 -21.09 -34.93 0.26
CA ASN A 108 -22.24 -35.51 0.96
C ASN A 108 -23.48 -34.66 0.64
N ASN A 109 -24.56 -34.80 1.43
CA ASN A 109 -25.81 -34.09 1.20
C ASN A 109 -25.73 -32.55 1.39
N THR A 110 -24.66 -32.05 2.01
CA THR A 110 -24.58 -30.66 2.48
C THR A 110 -23.30 -29.95 2.03
N HIS A 111 -22.19 -30.66 1.90
CA HIS A 111 -20.86 -30.12 1.64
C HIS A 111 -20.24 -30.75 0.40
N THR A 112 -19.35 -29.99 -0.23
CA THR A 112 -18.51 -30.49 -1.33
C THR A 112 -17.07 -30.08 -1.10
N VAL A 113 -16.17 -31.05 -1.05
CA VAL A 113 -14.73 -30.87 -1.01
C VAL A 113 -14.16 -31.24 -2.38
N ARG A 114 -13.32 -30.40 -2.97
CA ARG A 114 -12.73 -30.69 -4.29
C ARG A 114 -11.28 -30.26 -4.38
N SER A 115 -10.50 -30.89 -5.25
CA SER A 115 -9.19 -30.38 -5.63
C SER A 115 -9.31 -28.95 -6.17
N ALA A 116 -8.36 -28.10 -5.81
CA ALA A 116 -8.42 -26.67 -6.10
C ALA A 116 -7.18 -26.16 -6.82
N LYS A 117 -6.44 -27.04 -7.51
CA LYS A 117 -5.16 -26.73 -8.15
C LYS A 117 -5.28 -25.49 -9.03
N GLY A 118 -4.41 -24.50 -8.81
CA GLY A 118 -4.36 -23.25 -9.58
C GLY A 118 -5.49 -22.25 -9.31
N SER A 119 -6.35 -22.47 -8.30
CA SER A 119 -7.44 -21.56 -7.96
C SER A 119 -7.01 -20.25 -7.27
N HIS A 120 -5.74 -20.13 -6.90
CA HIS A 120 -5.16 -18.91 -6.33
C HIS A 120 -3.99 -18.41 -7.16
N ALA A 121 -3.96 -17.10 -7.40
CA ALA A 121 -2.96 -16.49 -8.28
C ALA A 121 -1.52 -16.54 -7.73
N LEU A 122 -1.35 -16.68 -6.40
CA LEU A 122 -0.04 -16.56 -5.74
C LEU A 122 0.45 -17.83 -5.06
N TRP A 123 -0.47 -18.69 -4.63
CA TRP A 123 -0.18 -19.76 -3.69
C TRP A 123 -0.68 -21.08 -4.25
N GLU A 124 -0.02 -22.17 -3.86
CA GLU A 124 -0.41 -23.50 -4.31
C GLU A 124 -1.67 -23.95 -3.55
N SER A 125 -2.78 -24.05 -4.27
CA SER A 125 -4.07 -24.48 -3.71
C SER A 125 -4.19 -26.01 -3.71
N PHE A 126 -4.64 -26.58 -2.60
CA PHE A 126 -4.82 -28.04 -2.44
C PHE A 126 -6.26 -28.44 -2.69
N TYR A 127 -7.18 -27.93 -1.86
CA TYR A 127 -8.59 -28.25 -1.92
C TYR A 127 -9.44 -27.05 -1.50
N SER A 128 -10.70 -27.08 -1.94
CA SER A 128 -11.75 -26.15 -1.53
C SER A 128 -12.90 -26.92 -0.88
N VAL A 129 -13.44 -26.38 0.21
CA VAL A 129 -14.65 -26.86 0.89
C VAL A 129 -15.77 -25.86 0.64
N GLN A 130 -16.85 -26.31 0.02
CA GLN A 130 -18.08 -25.57 -0.17
C GLN A 130 -19.10 -25.97 0.90
N PHE A 131 -19.64 -24.98 1.59
CA PHE A 131 -20.64 -25.13 2.65
C PHE A 131 -22.07 -24.87 2.15
N PRO A 132 -23.09 -25.39 2.86
CA PRO A 132 -24.51 -25.16 2.58
C PRO A 132 -24.88 -23.67 2.48
N ASP A 133 -24.26 -22.82 3.31
CA ASP A 133 -24.52 -21.39 3.34
C ASP A 133 -23.89 -20.61 2.16
N GLY A 134 -23.30 -21.32 1.20
CA GLY A 134 -22.67 -20.75 0.02
C GLY A 134 -21.23 -20.28 0.24
N SER A 135 -20.67 -20.42 1.45
CA SER A 135 -19.27 -20.11 1.69
C SER A 135 -18.33 -21.17 1.12
N THR A 136 -17.18 -20.72 0.62
CA THR A 136 -16.09 -21.56 0.13
C THR A 136 -14.84 -21.24 0.93
N VAL A 137 -14.14 -22.27 1.42
CA VAL A 137 -12.81 -22.10 2.01
C VAL A 137 -11.81 -22.95 1.25
N THR A 138 -10.70 -22.34 0.83
CA THR A 138 -9.64 -23.01 0.08
C THR A 138 -8.36 -23.03 0.88
N LYS A 139 -7.74 -24.21 1.00
CA LYS A 139 -6.41 -24.39 1.63
C LYS A 139 -5.31 -24.15 0.61
N HIS A 140 -4.35 -23.31 0.98
CA HIS A 140 -3.19 -22.94 0.19
C HIS A 140 -1.90 -23.21 0.95
N LYS A 141 -0.83 -23.55 0.23
CA LYS A 141 0.53 -23.52 0.75
C LYS A 141 1.24 -22.28 0.24
N ILE A 142 1.84 -21.54 1.16
CA ILE A 142 2.68 -20.40 0.78
C ILE A 142 3.98 -20.95 0.19
N PRO A 143 4.39 -20.49 -1.01
CA PRO A 143 5.62 -20.94 -1.66
C PRO A 143 6.83 -20.84 -0.74
N LYS A 144 7.75 -21.82 -0.85
CA LYS A 144 9.02 -21.87 -0.10
C LYS A 144 8.87 -21.96 1.43
N THR A 145 7.67 -22.24 1.92
CA THR A 145 7.39 -22.49 3.34
C THR A 145 6.69 -23.83 3.53
N ASN A 146 6.62 -24.28 4.79
CA ASN A 146 5.73 -25.37 5.21
C ASN A 146 4.43 -24.84 5.82
N SER A 147 4.15 -23.55 5.64
CA SER A 147 3.01 -22.87 6.23
C SER A 147 1.82 -22.91 5.26
N PHE A 148 0.66 -23.19 5.82
CA PHE A 148 -0.61 -23.14 5.10
C PHE A 148 -1.36 -21.84 5.41
N GLN A 149 -2.24 -21.46 4.48
CA GLN A 149 -3.22 -20.40 4.64
C GLN A 149 -4.56 -20.83 4.10
N TYR A 150 -5.62 -20.18 4.56
CA TYR A 150 -6.98 -20.44 4.10
C TYR A 150 -7.61 -19.17 3.55
N SER A 151 -8.06 -19.21 2.29
CA SER A 151 -8.87 -18.12 1.74
C SER A 151 -10.35 -18.42 1.95
N TYR A 152 -11.10 -17.44 2.40
CA TYR A 152 -12.54 -17.46 2.54
C TYR A 152 -13.22 -16.69 1.41
N LYS A 153 -14.33 -17.23 0.91
CA LYS A 153 -15.22 -16.58 -0.06
C LYS A 153 -16.67 -16.81 0.35
N ARG A 154 -17.51 -15.76 0.37
CA ARG A 154 -18.96 -15.89 0.56
C ARG A 154 -19.72 -14.73 -0.08
N LYS A 155 -20.92 -14.97 -0.61
CA LYS A 155 -21.83 -13.88 -0.98
C LYS A 155 -22.48 -13.25 0.25
N ASN A 156 -22.40 -11.94 0.38
CA ASN A 156 -23.12 -11.19 1.40
C ASN A 156 -24.62 -11.05 1.04
N ARG A 157 -25.39 -10.40 1.92
CA ARG A 157 -26.84 -10.19 1.71
C ARG A 157 -27.16 -9.32 0.49
N GLY A 158 -26.23 -8.48 0.06
CA GLY A 158 -26.35 -7.64 -1.15
C GLY A 158 -25.94 -8.36 -2.44
N GLY A 159 -25.53 -9.63 -2.37
CA GLY A 159 -25.09 -10.42 -3.53
C GLY A 159 -23.61 -10.24 -3.91
N SER A 160 -22.89 -9.32 -3.26
CA SER A 160 -21.46 -9.10 -3.46
C SER A 160 -20.65 -10.18 -2.75
N PHE A 161 -19.54 -10.60 -3.35
CA PHE A 161 -18.63 -11.53 -2.70
C PHE A 161 -17.75 -10.82 -1.67
N ILE A 162 -17.63 -11.43 -0.50
CA ILE A 162 -16.64 -11.13 0.51
C ILE A 162 -15.51 -12.14 0.34
N TYR A 163 -14.30 -11.62 0.12
CA TYR A 163 -13.06 -12.37 0.12
C TYR A 163 -12.21 -11.98 1.29
N PHE A 164 -11.62 -12.97 1.94
CA PHE A 164 -10.53 -12.67 2.85
C PHE A 164 -9.62 -13.85 3.12
N ASP A 165 -8.36 -13.53 3.39
CA ASP A 165 -7.42 -14.50 3.93
C ASP A 165 -7.58 -14.70 5.45
N MET A 166 -7.45 -15.95 5.89
CA MET A 166 -7.40 -16.35 7.30
C MET A 166 -5.96 -16.59 7.72
N VAL A 167 -5.35 -15.54 8.26
CA VAL A 167 -3.90 -15.50 8.50
C VAL A 167 -3.47 -16.48 9.61
N HIS A 168 -2.44 -17.30 9.32
CA HIS A 168 -1.77 -18.15 10.30
C HIS A 168 -1.28 -17.31 11.50
N PRO A 169 -1.77 -17.59 12.72
CA PRO A 169 -1.58 -16.71 13.87
C PRO A 169 -0.16 -16.70 14.44
N LYS A 170 0.74 -17.58 13.98
CA LYS A 170 2.14 -17.64 14.42
C LYS A 170 3.16 -17.29 13.35
N ASP A 171 2.78 -17.44 12.08
CA ASP A 171 3.78 -17.41 10.99
C ASP A 171 3.80 -16.03 10.32
N TRP A 172 2.65 -15.35 10.28
CA TRP A 172 2.44 -14.19 9.42
C TRP A 172 1.92 -12.95 10.14
N GLY A 173 1.59 -13.03 11.43
CA GLY A 173 1.40 -11.88 12.30
C GLY A 173 1.14 -12.27 13.75
N MET A 174 1.48 -11.37 14.67
CA MET A 174 1.40 -11.61 16.12
C MET A 174 0.16 -10.96 16.73
N GLU A 175 -0.18 -9.77 16.25
CA GLU A 175 -1.27 -8.93 16.76
C GLU A 175 -2.42 -8.88 15.77
N LYS A 176 -3.65 -8.72 16.29
CA LYS A 176 -4.88 -8.59 15.49
C LYS A 176 -5.73 -7.43 16.00
N THR A 177 -6.21 -6.60 15.09
CA THR A 177 -7.15 -5.51 15.41
C THR A 177 -8.09 -5.25 14.25
N GLN A 178 -9.25 -4.67 14.55
CA GLN A 178 -10.14 -4.12 13.55
C GLN A 178 -10.22 -2.60 13.69
N ILE A 179 -10.10 -1.87 12.57
CA ILE A 179 -10.24 -0.41 12.50
C ILE A 179 -11.13 -0.09 11.29
N GLY A 180 -12.38 0.28 11.54
CA GLY A 180 -13.37 0.47 10.48
C GLY A 180 -13.54 -0.81 9.64
N VAL A 181 -13.36 -0.69 8.32
CA VAL A 181 -13.41 -1.82 7.38
C VAL A 181 -12.12 -2.65 7.37
N PHE A 182 -11.03 -2.16 7.96
CA PHE A 182 -9.74 -2.87 7.96
C PHE A 182 -9.70 -3.89 9.09
N ASP A 183 -9.41 -5.13 8.73
CA ASP A 183 -9.04 -6.18 9.66
C ASP A 183 -7.57 -6.52 9.46
N ILE A 184 -6.78 -6.13 10.46
CA ILE A 184 -5.34 -5.98 10.38
C ILE A 184 -4.70 -7.04 11.26
N THR A 185 -3.90 -7.91 10.63
CA THR A 185 -2.96 -8.81 11.30
C THR A 185 -1.55 -8.28 11.11
N TYR A 186 -0.81 -8.02 12.19
CA TYR A 186 0.43 -7.27 12.09
C TYR A 186 1.51 -7.70 13.09
N SER A 187 2.75 -7.31 12.78
CA SER A 187 3.92 -7.46 13.65
C SER A 187 4.12 -6.20 14.52
N PRO A 188 4.66 -6.29 15.75
CA PRO A 188 4.72 -5.18 16.71
C PRO A 188 5.42 -3.90 16.22
N ASN A 189 6.34 -4.00 15.26
CA ASN A 189 6.98 -2.83 14.65
C ASN A 189 5.99 -1.91 13.91
N TRP A 190 4.79 -2.40 13.57
CA TRP A 190 3.71 -1.61 12.96
C TRP A 190 2.80 -0.92 13.99
N ASN A 191 3.02 -1.08 15.30
CA ASN A 191 2.17 -0.54 16.36
C ASN A 191 1.81 0.94 16.15
N MET A 192 2.79 1.81 15.87
CA MET A 192 2.51 3.23 15.68
C MET A 192 1.70 3.55 14.42
N VAL A 193 1.87 2.78 13.34
CA VAL A 193 1.06 2.93 12.12
C VAL A 193 -0.39 2.55 12.41
N VAL A 194 -0.59 1.43 13.10
CA VAL A 194 -1.92 0.95 13.50
C VAL A 194 -2.60 1.93 14.46
N GLU A 195 -1.87 2.49 15.43
CA GLU A 195 -2.38 3.54 16.31
C GLU A 195 -2.73 4.83 15.54
N SER A 196 -1.89 5.24 14.58
CA SER A 196 -2.17 6.39 13.72
C SER A 196 -3.48 6.23 12.95
N LEU A 197 -3.72 5.04 12.39
CA LEU A 197 -4.97 4.72 11.71
C LEU A 197 -6.16 4.81 12.64
N ARG A 198 -6.03 4.26 13.86
CA ARG A 198 -7.08 4.26 14.88
C ARG A 198 -7.46 5.68 15.33
N GLU A 199 -6.47 6.53 15.54
CA GLU A 199 -6.66 7.87 16.11
C GLU A 199 -7.17 8.89 15.08
N ASN A 200 -6.74 8.81 13.82
CA ASN A 200 -6.96 9.89 12.86
C ASN A 200 -8.10 9.63 11.86
N ASN A 201 -8.49 8.37 11.62
CA ASN A 201 -9.53 7.95 10.67
C ASN A 201 -9.50 8.65 9.28
N ARG A 202 -8.35 9.17 8.83
CA ARG A 202 -8.16 9.92 7.57
C ARG A 202 -8.38 9.08 6.32
N ILE A 203 -8.52 7.76 6.47
CA ILE A 203 -8.85 6.84 5.37
C ILE A 203 -10.34 6.86 5.04
N SER A 204 -11.22 7.23 5.98
CA SER A 204 -12.67 7.24 5.76
C SER A 204 -13.10 8.15 4.62
N GLU A 205 -12.53 9.36 4.52
CA GLU A 205 -12.76 10.29 3.41
C GLU A 205 -12.32 9.70 2.06
N PHE A 206 -11.19 8.99 2.05
CA PHE A 206 -10.71 8.29 0.87
C PHE A 206 -11.64 7.16 0.43
N LEU A 207 -12.10 6.32 1.37
CA LEU A 207 -13.05 5.25 1.05
C LEU A 207 -14.36 5.81 0.52
N LYS A 208 -14.90 6.84 1.17
CA LYS A 208 -16.12 7.52 0.73
C LYS A 208 -15.98 8.10 -0.68
N TYR A 209 -14.88 8.79 -0.96
CA TYR A 209 -14.59 9.32 -2.28
C TYR A 209 -14.61 8.21 -3.35
N ASN A 210 -13.94 7.07 -3.09
CA ASN A 210 -13.87 5.97 -4.05
C ASN A 210 -15.22 5.28 -4.29
N GLU A 211 -16.03 5.14 -3.25
CA GLU A 211 -17.39 4.61 -3.38
C GLU A 211 -18.27 5.56 -4.22
N GLU A 212 -18.25 6.86 -3.91
CA GLU A 212 -19.08 7.85 -4.60
C GLU A 212 -18.66 8.07 -6.07
N GLN A 213 -17.34 8.10 -6.34
CA GLN A 213 -16.82 8.46 -7.65
C GLN A 213 -16.64 7.26 -8.59
N PHE A 214 -16.30 6.09 -8.05
CA PHE A 214 -15.95 4.90 -8.84
C PHE A 214 -16.81 3.68 -8.51
N GLY A 215 -17.70 3.76 -7.52
CA GLY A 215 -18.47 2.60 -7.06
C GLY A 215 -17.60 1.53 -6.38
N PHE A 216 -16.37 1.89 -5.99
CA PHE A 216 -15.41 1.00 -5.37
C PHE A 216 -15.70 0.91 -3.87
N HIS A 217 -16.50 -0.10 -3.53
CA HIS A 217 -16.94 -0.39 -2.17
C HIS A 217 -16.46 -1.77 -1.70
N THR A 218 -16.16 -1.88 -0.41
CA THR A 218 -15.91 -3.17 0.24
C THR A 218 -16.32 -3.10 1.71
N GLU A 219 -16.94 -4.17 2.19
CA GLU A 219 -17.36 -4.28 3.60
C GLU A 219 -16.18 -4.62 4.53
N ARG A 220 -15.13 -5.24 3.99
CA ARG A 220 -13.97 -5.70 4.77
C ARG A 220 -12.70 -5.77 3.93
N ILE A 221 -11.63 -5.21 4.45
CA ILE A 221 -10.29 -5.25 3.85
C ILE A 221 -9.34 -5.98 4.79
N LYS A 222 -8.76 -7.08 4.32
CA LYS A 222 -7.70 -7.76 5.07
C LYS A 222 -6.36 -7.09 4.83
N VAL A 223 -5.68 -6.80 5.94
CA VAL A 223 -4.33 -6.25 5.92
C VAL A 223 -3.40 -7.17 6.67
N VAL A 224 -2.27 -7.53 6.05
CA VAL A 224 -1.24 -8.35 6.68
C VAL A 224 0.08 -7.59 6.67
N LEU A 225 0.61 -7.24 7.84
CA LEU A 225 1.80 -6.39 7.97
C LEU A 225 2.94 -7.16 8.64
N HIS A 226 4.04 -7.32 7.91
CA HIS A 226 5.12 -8.23 8.28
C HIS A 226 6.31 -7.50 8.91
N GLU A 227 7.07 -8.21 9.74
CA GLU A 227 8.24 -7.65 10.43
C GLU A 227 9.41 -7.32 9.48
N SER A 228 9.50 -7.98 8.32
CA SER A 228 10.63 -7.85 7.39
C SER A 228 10.23 -7.86 5.92
N LYS A 229 11.08 -7.27 5.06
CA LYS A 229 10.92 -7.29 3.59
C LYS A 229 10.91 -8.72 3.03
N GLU A 230 11.67 -9.64 3.64
CA GLU A 230 11.68 -11.06 3.27
C GLU A 230 10.30 -11.70 3.47
N LYS A 231 9.72 -11.56 4.66
CA LYS A 231 8.39 -12.12 4.94
C LYS A 231 7.31 -11.50 4.07
N PHE A 232 7.40 -10.19 3.81
CA PHE A 232 6.54 -9.51 2.84
C PHE A 232 6.58 -10.18 1.46
N TRP A 233 7.76 -10.44 0.90
CA TRP A 233 7.86 -11.05 -0.43
C TRP A 233 7.41 -12.51 -0.47
N ILE A 234 7.75 -13.29 0.54
CA ILE A 234 7.29 -14.68 0.65
C ILE A 234 5.76 -14.71 0.67
N TYR A 235 5.13 -13.84 1.47
CA TYR A 235 3.69 -13.74 1.54
C TYR A 235 3.04 -13.33 0.22
N ALA A 236 3.66 -12.38 -0.49
CA ALA A 236 3.27 -11.96 -1.83
C ALA A 236 3.59 -12.99 -2.94
N GLY A 237 4.03 -14.20 -2.58
CA GLY A 237 4.31 -15.30 -3.52
C GLY A 237 5.59 -15.12 -4.34
N LYS A 238 6.49 -14.22 -3.94
CA LYS A 238 7.75 -13.92 -4.63
C LYS A 238 8.97 -14.52 -3.91
N ASP A 239 10.12 -14.44 -4.58
CA ASP A 239 11.40 -14.78 -3.96
C ASP A 239 11.77 -13.76 -2.87
N SER A 240 12.17 -14.27 -1.69
CA SER A 240 12.62 -13.48 -0.54
C SER A 240 13.76 -12.51 -0.86
N GLN A 241 14.61 -12.86 -1.83
CA GLN A 241 15.77 -12.09 -2.28
C GLN A 241 15.51 -11.30 -3.56
N THR A 242 14.25 -11.13 -3.97
CA THR A 242 13.94 -10.32 -5.14
C THR A 242 14.48 -8.90 -4.98
N LYS A 243 15.10 -8.39 -6.05
CA LYS A 243 15.61 -7.01 -6.13
C LYS A 243 14.53 -6.01 -6.53
N GLU A 244 13.30 -6.46 -6.68
CA GLU A 244 12.17 -5.58 -6.94
C GLU A 244 12.00 -4.59 -5.77
N ASP A 245 11.65 -3.36 -6.14
CA ASP A 245 11.20 -2.35 -5.19
C ASP A 245 9.83 -2.76 -4.66
N CYS A 246 9.58 -2.45 -3.38
CA CYS A 246 8.34 -2.81 -2.71
C CYS A 246 7.79 -1.57 -1.99
N THR A 247 6.53 -1.24 -2.23
CA THR A 247 5.79 -0.26 -1.41
C THR A 247 4.61 -0.94 -0.76
N GLY A 248 3.89 -1.74 -1.55
CA GLY A 248 2.85 -2.64 -1.08
C GLY A 248 2.53 -3.67 -2.14
N PHE A 249 1.63 -4.57 -1.79
CA PHE A 249 1.09 -5.58 -2.68
C PHE A 249 -0.35 -5.86 -2.26
N SER A 250 -1.23 -6.00 -3.25
CA SER A 250 -2.65 -6.24 -3.04
C SER A 250 -3.17 -7.29 -4.01
N ASN A 251 -4.06 -8.14 -3.53
CA ASN A 251 -4.89 -9.01 -4.36
C ASN A 251 -6.33 -9.06 -3.80
N GLY A 252 -7.20 -9.82 -4.44
CA GLY A 252 -8.60 -9.95 -4.00
C GLY A 252 -8.78 -10.51 -2.59
N SER A 253 -7.75 -11.09 -1.97
CA SER A 253 -7.81 -11.76 -0.67
C SER A 253 -7.22 -10.94 0.48
N PHE A 254 -6.21 -10.10 0.21
CA PHE A 254 -5.55 -9.23 1.20
C PHE A 254 -4.74 -8.11 0.52
N PHE A 255 -4.35 -7.11 1.30
CA PHE A 255 -3.18 -6.30 0.97
C PHE A 255 -2.14 -6.30 2.08
N THR A 256 -0.91 -5.97 1.72
CA THR A 256 0.27 -5.93 2.58
C THR A 256 1.14 -4.75 2.18
N LEU A 257 1.84 -4.14 3.15
CA LEU A 257 2.75 -3.03 2.90
C LEU A 257 4.18 -3.46 3.19
N CYS A 258 5.12 -3.01 2.37
CA CYS A 258 6.51 -3.34 2.60
C CYS A 258 7.05 -2.55 3.81
N PRO A 259 7.74 -3.20 4.77
CA PRO A 259 8.28 -2.51 5.95
C PRO A 259 9.55 -1.73 5.59
N LEU A 260 9.40 -0.68 4.79
CA LEU A 260 10.48 0.25 4.42
C LEU A 260 10.48 1.48 5.31
N MET A 261 11.66 2.07 5.49
CA MET A 261 11.81 3.40 6.08
C MET A 261 10.94 4.41 5.29
N GLY A 262 10.07 5.13 6.01
CA GLY A 262 9.10 6.06 5.41
C GLY A 262 7.71 5.45 5.19
N ILE A 263 7.58 4.12 5.17
CA ILE A 263 6.28 3.42 5.24
C ILE A 263 6.03 2.96 6.67
N ILE A 264 7.01 2.35 7.33
CA ILE A 264 6.88 2.05 8.76
C ILE A 264 7.14 3.29 9.62
N LEU A 265 6.43 3.37 10.74
CA LEU A 265 6.60 4.41 11.75
C LEU A 265 7.17 3.78 13.03
N GLU A 266 8.36 4.22 13.44
CA GLU A 266 9.04 3.70 14.64
C GLU A 266 9.02 4.74 15.76
N SER A 267 8.78 4.27 16.99
CA SER A 267 8.81 5.12 18.19
C SER A 267 10.24 5.52 18.49
N LYS A 268 10.43 6.79 18.82
CA LYS A 268 11.71 7.31 19.33
C LYS A 268 11.71 7.46 20.85
N GLY A 269 10.65 7.03 21.52
CA GLY A 269 10.51 7.10 22.98
C GLY A 269 10.25 8.51 23.51
N ASN A 270 10.02 9.49 22.63
CA ASN A 270 9.66 10.86 23.01
C ASN A 270 8.15 11.05 22.79
N PRO A 271 7.33 11.21 23.84
CA PRO A 271 5.87 11.25 23.71
C PRO A 271 5.34 12.38 22.80
N ILE A 272 5.99 13.55 22.81
CA ILE A 272 5.59 14.70 21.99
C ILE A 272 5.84 14.39 20.51
N TYR A 273 7.06 13.93 20.20
CA TYR A 273 7.47 13.59 18.84
C TYR A 273 6.66 12.41 18.29
N ASP A 274 6.52 11.34 19.06
CA ASP A 274 5.79 10.13 18.64
C ASP A 274 4.30 10.44 18.42
N SER A 275 3.67 11.25 19.27
CA SER A 275 2.29 11.71 19.06
C SER A 275 2.18 12.56 17.78
N PHE A 276 3.14 13.44 17.52
CA PHE A 276 3.14 14.26 16.31
C PHE A 276 3.28 13.39 15.05
N LEU A 277 4.20 12.43 15.07
CA LEU A 277 4.41 11.47 13.98
C LEU A 277 3.15 10.65 13.69
N LYS A 278 2.47 10.13 14.73
CA LYS A 278 1.21 9.40 14.54
C LYS A 278 0.15 10.25 13.86
N LYS A 279 -0.07 11.48 14.33
CA LYS A 279 -1.09 12.39 13.76
C LYS A 279 -0.82 12.77 12.31
N ASN A 280 0.46 12.85 11.92
CA ASN A 280 0.89 13.32 10.61
C ASN A 280 1.44 12.20 9.71
N TYR A 281 1.21 10.94 10.07
CA TYR A 281 1.66 9.79 9.27
C TYR A 281 1.12 9.86 7.85
N ASP A 282 1.95 9.51 6.88
CA ASP A 282 1.62 9.53 5.46
C ASP A 282 0.92 8.22 5.06
N LEU A 283 -0.34 8.33 4.67
CA LEU A 283 -1.21 7.20 4.34
C LEU A 283 -1.27 6.89 2.84
N ARG A 284 -0.41 7.49 2.00
CA ARG A 284 -0.49 7.32 0.54
C ARG A 284 -0.34 5.87 0.10
N ALA A 285 0.65 5.14 0.61
CA ALA A 285 0.83 3.72 0.29
C ALA A 285 -0.39 2.89 0.74
N TRP A 286 -0.91 3.16 1.94
CA TRP A 286 -2.12 2.51 2.44
C TRP A 286 -3.34 2.75 1.54
N LYS A 287 -3.58 4.00 1.14
CA LYS A 287 -4.67 4.39 0.24
C LYS A 287 -4.52 3.72 -1.14
N HIS A 288 -3.32 3.75 -1.72
CA HIS A 288 -3.00 3.17 -3.01
C HIS A 288 -3.32 1.66 -3.04
N ASP A 289 -2.77 0.89 -2.10
CA ASP A 289 -3.00 -0.56 -2.02
C ASP A 289 -4.42 -0.93 -1.59
N THR A 290 -5.07 -0.09 -0.78
CA THR A 290 -6.51 -0.22 -0.53
C THR A 290 -7.31 -0.20 -1.83
N LEU A 291 -6.97 0.66 -2.79
CA LEU A 291 -7.68 0.70 -4.06
C LEU A 291 -7.47 -0.57 -4.87
N HIS A 292 -6.24 -1.06 -4.98
CA HIS A 292 -5.94 -2.31 -5.69
C HIS A 292 -6.71 -3.49 -5.11
N TYR A 293 -6.81 -3.58 -3.78
CA TYR A 293 -7.63 -4.60 -3.11
C TYR A 293 -9.09 -4.52 -3.57
N ILE A 294 -9.72 -3.34 -3.50
CA ILE A 294 -11.14 -3.17 -3.88
C ILE A 294 -11.34 -3.44 -5.37
N GLN A 295 -10.45 -2.90 -6.22
CA GLN A 295 -10.50 -3.05 -7.66
C GLN A 295 -10.42 -4.52 -8.08
N SER A 296 -9.54 -5.30 -7.45
CA SER A 296 -9.36 -6.73 -7.78
C SER A 296 -10.60 -7.59 -7.53
N GLN A 297 -11.55 -7.12 -6.72
CA GLN A 297 -12.81 -7.82 -6.45
C GLN A 297 -13.97 -7.32 -7.33
N ARG A 298 -13.79 -6.17 -8.02
CA ARG A 298 -14.90 -5.42 -8.61
C ARG A 298 -15.61 -6.18 -9.72
N CYS A 299 -14.87 -6.74 -10.68
CA CYS A 299 -15.51 -7.44 -11.80
C CYS A 299 -16.35 -8.62 -11.31
N GLU A 300 -15.90 -9.34 -10.30
CA GLU A 300 -16.67 -10.45 -9.74
C GLU A 300 -17.90 -9.98 -8.94
N GLN A 301 -17.80 -8.86 -8.21
CA GLN A 301 -18.96 -8.24 -7.57
C GLN A 301 -20.04 -7.84 -8.57
N LEU A 302 -19.66 -7.48 -9.80
CA LEU A 302 -20.57 -7.17 -10.90
C LEU A 302 -21.11 -8.42 -11.62
N GLY A 303 -20.62 -9.62 -11.26
CA GLY A 303 -20.94 -10.86 -11.97
C GLY A 303 -20.23 -11.00 -13.32
N GLY A 304 -19.18 -10.22 -13.56
CA GLY A 304 -18.32 -10.32 -14.74
C GLY A 304 -17.50 -11.62 -14.74
N SER A 305 -17.18 -12.10 -15.93
CA SER A 305 -16.41 -13.34 -16.13
C SER A 305 -14.94 -13.09 -16.46
N SER A 306 -14.52 -11.83 -16.65
CA SER A 306 -13.13 -11.44 -16.89
C SER A 306 -12.52 -10.74 -15.68
N SER A 307 -11.19 -10.68 -15.63
CA SER A 307 -10.43 -9.95 -14.60
C SER A 307 -10.48 -8.42 -14.74
N GLY A 308 -11.28 -7.89 -15.67
CA GLY A 308 -11.28 -6.47 -16.04
C GLY A 308 -9.99 -6.00 -16.68
N LEU A 309 -9.83 -4.68 -16.74
CA LEU A 309 -8.65 -4.01 -17.30
C LEU A 309 -7.43 -4.18 -16.38
N THR A 310 -6.34 -4.77 -16.91
CA THR A 310 -5.14 -5.12 -16.14
C THR A 310 -3.89 -4.36 -16.56
N GLU A 311 -4.01 -3.45 -17.54
CA GLU A 311 -2.92 -2.69 -18.08
C GLU A 311 -2.35 -1.74 -16.98
N PRO A 312 -1.02 -1.73 -16.75
CA PRO A 312 -0.44 -0.97 -15.64
C PRO A 312 -0.76 0.53 -15.66
N TRP A 313 -0.88 1.15 -16.85
CA TRP A 313 -1.27 2.57 -16.97
C TRP A 313 -2.63 2.86 -16.33
N PHE A 314 -3.56 1.88 -16.36
CA PHE A 314 -4.87 2.01 -15.75
C PHE A 314 -4.85 1.55 -14.30
N LEU A 315 -4.34 0.35 -14.01
CA LEU A 315 -4.30 -0.20 -12.65
C LEU A 315 -3.58 0.74 -11.69
N GLU A 316 -2.35 1.12 -12.01
CA GLU A 316 -1.58 2.05 -11.18
C GLU A 316 -2.13 3.48 -11.27
N GLY A 317 -2.63 3.85 -12.45
CA GLY A 317 -3.15 5.19 -12.70
C GLY A 317 -4.39 5.49 -11.87
N ILE A 318 -5.34 4.55 -11.74
CA ILE A 318 -6.58 4.79 -10.99
C ILE A 318 -6.33 4.80 -9.49
N ALA A 319 -5.38 3.97 -9.01
CA ALA A 319 -4.89 3.99 -7.64
C ALA A 319 -4.28 5.36 -7.29
N GLU A 320 -3.36 5.85 -8.11
CA GLU A 320 -2.75 7.17 -7.90
C GLU A 320 -3.75 8.31 -8.08
N LEU A 321 -4.68 8.22 -9.03
CA LEU A 321 -5.76 9.21 -9.22
C LEU A 321 -6.57 9.38 -7.92
N ALA A 322 -7.02 8.27 -7.33
CA ALA A 322 -7.77 8.30 -6.08
C ALA A 322 -6.95 8.90 -4.93
N VAL A 323 -5.63 8.62 -4.89
CA VAL A 323 -4.74 9.21 -3.88
C VAL A 323 -4.63 10.71 -4.08
N ILE A 324 -4.30 11.22 -5.27
CA ILE A 324 -4.12 12.67 -5.49
C ILE A 324 -5.41 13.47 -5.29
N GLN A 325 -6.58 12.87 -5.50
CA GLN A 325 -7.86 13.54 -5.27
C GLN A 325 -8.18 13.72 -3.77
N THR A 326 -7.49 12.98 -2.90
CA THR A 326 -7.68 13.02 -1.43
C THR A 326 -6.39 13.38 -0.68
N ASP A 327 -5.34 13.76 -1.40
CA ASP A 327 -4.06 14.19 -0.88
C ASP A 327 -3.54 15.37 -1.72
N PRO A 328 -3.88 16.62 -1.32
CA PRO A 328 -3.51 17.81 -2.09
C PRO A 328 -2.00 18.00 -2.25
N GLU A 329 -1.19 17.66 -1.25
CA GLU A 329 0.26 17.79 -1.36
C GLU A 329 0.82 16.84 -2.42
N HIS A 330 0.37 15.59 -2.41
CA HIS A 330 0.73 14.62 -3.44
C HIS A 330 0.21 15.03 -4.82
N LYS A 331 -0.98 15.65 -4.90
CA LYS A 331 -1.51 16.22 -6.14
C LYS A 331 -0.56 17.25 -6.73
N ALA A 332 -0.13 18.25 -5.95
CA ALA A 332 0.82 19.26 -6.40
C ALA A 332 2.12 18.63 -6.94
N ASN A 333 2.70 17.70 -6.17
CA ASN A 333 3.95 17.04 -6.54
C ASN A 333 3.81 16.15 -7.79
N THR A 334 2.65 15.52 -7.99
CA THR A 334 2.36 14.70 -9.18
C THR A 334 2.23 15.57 -10.43
N TYR A 335 1.48 16.66 -10.37
CA TYR A 335 1.37 17.62 -11.47
C TYR A 335 2.72 18.24 -11.84
N GLU A 336 3.48 18.72 -10.85
CA GLU A 336 4.78 19.33 -11.08
C GLU A 336 5.76 18.36 -11.75
N ARG A 337 5.85 17.12 -11.24
CA ARG A 337 6.69 16.07 -11.86
C ARG A 337 6.26 15.79 -13.30
N PHE A 338 4.96 15.73 -13.57
CA PHE A 338 4.45 15.47 -14.92
C PHE A 338 4.79 16.62 -15.88
N PHE A 339 4.58 17.87 -15.45
CA PHE A 339 4.89 19.07 -16.24
C PHE A 339 6.39 19.15 -16.57
N GLN A 340 7.24 18.83 -15.61
CA GLN A 340 8.70 18.84 -15.79
C GLN A 340 9.19 17.71 -16.70
N LYS A 341 8.66 16.49 -16.53
CA LYS A 341 9.25 15.29 -17.15
C LYS A 341 8.59 14.87 -18.47
N PHE A 342 7.27 15.03 -18.59
CA PHE A 342 6.48 14.37 -19.63
C PHE A 342 5.65 15.32 -20.50
N LEU A 343 5.13 16.42 -19.96
CA LEU A 343 4.23 17.33 -20.69
C LEU A 343 4.81 17.77 -22.05
N ARG A 344 6.06 18.27 -22.06
CA ARG A 344 6.73 18.71 -23.29
C ARG A 344 7.14 17.55 -24.22
N LYS A 345 7.39 16.36 -23.66
CA LYS A 345 7.82 15.18 -24.42
C LYS A 345 6.66 14.47 -25.10
N ARG A 346 5.42 14.71 -24.65
CA ARG A 346 4.19 14.06 -25.13
C ARG A 346 4.32 12.53 -25.19
N THR A 347 4.82 11.94 -24.10
CA THR A 347 5.04 10.49 -23.97
C THR A 347 3.73 9.70 -24.16
N SER A 348 3.74 8.70 -25.03
CA SER A 348 2.54 7.89 -25.27
C SER A 348 2.15 7.05 -24.04
N LEU A 349 0.89 6.62 -23.94
CA LEU A 349 0.47 5.68 -22.89
C LEU A 349 1.27 4.37 -22.93
N LYS A 350 1.60 3.87 -24.13
CA LYS A 350 2.41 2.65 -24.30
C LYS A 350 3.82 2.81 -23.72
N GLU A 351 4.47 3.93 -23.97
CA GLU A 351 5.78 4.24 -23.39
C GLU A 351 5.69 4.47 -21.88
N GLY A 352 4.65 5.18 -21.43
CA GLY A 352 4.34 5.36 -20.01
C GLY A 352 4.07 4.04 -19.29
N ASN A 353 3.53 3.04 -19.99
CA ASN A 353 3.23 1.71 -19.45
C ASN A 353 4.46 0.81 -19.28
N ASN A 354 5.67 1.29 -19.61
CA ASN A 354 6.91 0.52 -19.46
C ASN A 354 7.44 0.61 -18.01
N PRO A 355 7.47 -0.49 -17.23
CA PRO A 355 7.96 -0.47 -15.85
C PRO A 355 9.43 -0.03 -15.70
N LYS A 356 10.20 -0.01 -16.79
CA LYS A 356 11.59 0.50 -16.81
C LYS A 356 11.68 2.01 -16.93
N LEU A 357 10.59 2.71 -17.24
CA LEU A 357 10.55 4.16 -17.29
C LEU A 357 10.54 4.72 -15.86
N PRO A 358 11.44 5.67 -15.52
CA PRO A 358 11.33 6.38 -14.24
C PRO A 358 9.96 7.07 -14.15
N ASP A 359 9.24 6.86 -13.04
CA ASP A 359 7.86 7.35 -12.85
C ASP A 359 6.85 6.80 -13.89
N TYR A 360 6.97 5.55 -14.34
CA TYR A 360 6.07 4.94 -15.34
C TYR A 360 4.57 5.09 -15.01
N ARG A 361 4.19 5.10 -13.73
CA ARG A 361 2.81 5.31 -13.28
C ARG A 361 2.24 6.69 -13.61
N LEU A 362 3.11 7.69 -13.81
CA LEU A 362 2.72 9.09 -13.87
C LEU A 362 1.92 9.46 -15.12
N VAL A 363 2.28 8.90 -16.29
CA VAL A 363 1.54 9.18 -17.54
C VAL A 363 0.12 8.62 -17.46
N GLY A 364 -0.04 7.39 -16.95
CA GLY A 364 -1.35 6.77 -16.74
C GLY A 364 -2.22 7.53 -15.73
N THR A 365 -1.61 7.96 -14.61
CA THR A 365 -2.28 8.79 -13.60
C THR A 365 -2.81 10.09 -14.20
N MET A 366 -1.98 10.81 -14.95
CA MET A 366 -2.36 12.10 -15.53
C MET A 366 -3.34 11.95 -16.70
N PHE A 367 -3.30 10.82 -17.41
CA PHE A 367 -4.32 10.48 -18.39
C PHE A 367 -5.68 10.30 -17.75
N LEU A 368 -5.77 9.54 -16.66
CA LEU A 368 -7.03 9.38 -15.93
C LEU A 368 -7.46 10.69 -15.23
N GLU A 369 -6.53 11.52 -14.74
CA GLU A 369 -6.87 12.87 -14.24
C GLU A 369 -7.48 13.75 -15.33
N TYR A 370 -6.92 13.73 -16.55
CA TYR A 370 -7.53 14.44 -17.68
C TYR A 370 -8.94 13.92 -17.99
N LEU A 371 -9.13 12.59 -18.02
CA LEU A 371 -10.45 12.02 -18.25
C LEU A 371 -11.42 12.42 -17.14
N SER A 372 -10.97 12.45 -15.89
CA SER A 372 -11.75 12.88 -14.73
C SER A 372 -12.20 14.34 -14.88
N LEU A 373 -11.27 15.23 -15.26
CA LEU A 373 -11.54 16.66 -15.41
C LEU A 373 -12.46 17.01 -16.59
N VAL A 374 -12.39 16.25 -17.69
CA VAL A 374 -13.11 16.57 -18.93
C VAL A 374 -14.42 15.79 -19.08
N TYR A 375 -14.43 14.52 -18.66
CA TYR A 375 -15.55 13.60 -18.89
C TYR A 375 -16.23 13.13 -17.59
N GLY A 376 -15.60 13.35 -16.43
CA GLY A 376 -16.10 12.91 -15.13
C GLY A 376 -15.72 11.47 -14.77
N ASN A 377 -15.69 11.18 -13.47
CA ASN A 377 -15.30 9.88 -12.92
C ASN A 377 -16.27 8.75 -13.27
N GLU A 378 -17.57 9.06 -13.46
CA GLU A 378 -18.58 8.08 -13.87
C GLU A 378 -18.22 7.41 -15.19
N LYS A 379 -17.69 8.15 -16.18
CA LYS A 379 -17.26 7.57 -17.44
C LYS A 379 -16.03 6.66 -17.28
N ILE A 380 -15.07 7.02 -16.41
CA ILE A 380 -13.92 6.15 -16.10
C ILE A 380 -14.41 4.84 -15.48
N ARG A 381 -15.36 4.91 -14.55
CA ARG A 381 -16.01 3.74 -13.97
C ARG A 381 -16.68 2.89 -15.04
N THR A 382 -17.57 3.45 -15.86
CA THR A 382 -18.27 2.71 -16.91
C THR A 382 -17.28 2.05 -17.87
N PHE A 383 -16.22 2.76 -18.27
CA PHE A 383 -15.16 2.18 -19.09
C PHE A 383 -14.53 0.94 -18.44
N TYR A 384 -14.19 1.00 -17.15
CA TYR A 384 -13.66 -0.16 -16.44
C TYR A 384 -14.67 -1.30 -16.34
N GLU A 385 -15.93 -1.01 -16.01
CA GLU A 385 -16.98 -2.03 -15.85
C GLU A 385 -17.27 -2.77 -17.15
N GLU A 386 -17.22 -2.10 -18.30
CA GLU A 386 -17.40 -2.74 -19.61
C GLU A 386 -16.32 -3.79 -19.90
N THR A 387 -15.09 -3.58 -19.42
CA THR A 387 -14.01 -4.58 -19.55
C THR A 387 -14.26 -5.82 -18.68
N CYS A 388 -14.97 -5.68 -17.54
CA CYS A 388 -15.38 -6.81 -16.69
C CYS A 388 -16.35 -7.77 -17.40
N PHE A 389 -17.03 -7.30 -18.44
CA PHE A 389 -17.95 -8.08 -19.27
C PHE A 389 -17.33 -8.54 -20.60
N GLY A 390 -15.99 -8.54 -20.68
CA GLY A 390 -15.24 -9.15 -21.78
C GLY A 390 -15.09 -8.29 -23.02
N LYS A 391 -15.52 -7.02 -23.00
CA LYS A 391 -15.19 -6.07 -24.07
C LYS A 391 -13.71 -5.71 -24.02
N SER A 392 -13.10 -5.52 -25.20
CA SER A 392 -11.70 -5.10 -25.29
C SER A 392 -11.53 -3.66 -24.79
N THR A 393 -10.31 -3.34 -24.35
CA THR A 393 -9.91 -2.00 -23.90
C THR A 393 -10.26 -0.93 -24.92
N ASP A 394 -9.81 -1.09 -26.17
CA ASP A 394 -10.02 -0.10 -27.25
C ASP A 394 -11.51 0.12 -27.55
N SER A 395 -12.28 -0.97 -27.67
CA SER A 395 -13.71 -0.91 -27.98
C SER A 395 -14.51 -0.29 -26.83
N SER A 396 -14.19 -0.64 -25.59
CA SER A 396 -14.83 -0.07 -24.40
C SER A 396 -14.53 1.42 -24.30
N PHE A 397 -13.28 1.83 -24.56
CA PHE A 397 -12.86 3.22 -24.50
C PHE A 397 -13.58 4.07 -25.55
N GLU A 398 -13.58 3.63 -26.80
CA GLU A 398 -14.24 4.35 -27.90
C GLU A 398 -15.75 4.46 -27.66
N MET A 399 -16.39 3.39 -27.16
CA MET A 399 -17.80 3.39 -26.84
C MET A 399 -18.16 4.41 -25.74
N VAL A 400 -17.35 4.52 -24.68
CA VAL A 400 -17.67 5.35 -23.51
C VAL A 400 -17.26 6.82 -23.71
N PHE A 401 -16.09 7.05 -24.32
CA PHE A 401 -15.53 8.39 -24.49
C PHE A 401 -15.83 9.00 -25.88
N GLY A 402 -16.16 8.20 -26.89
CA GLY A 402 -16.47 8.66 -28.24
C GLY A 402 -15.23 9.04 -29.07
N LEU A 403 -14.04 8.59 -28.67
CA LEU A 403 -12.78 8.79 -29.38
C LEU A 403 -11.77 7.68 -29.05
N SER A 404 -10.72 7.55 -29.87
CA SER A 404 -9.64 6.61 -29.62
C SER A 404 -8.74 7.04 -28.45
N MET A 405 -8.08 6.07 -27.78
CA MET A 405 -7.12 6.36 -26.71
C MET A 405 -5.93 7.21 -27.18
N GLU A 406 -5.48 7.04 -28.42
CA GLU A 406 -4.40 7.85 -29.00
C GLU A 406 -4.80 9.33 -29.13
N LYS A 407 -6.03 9.57 -29.61
CA LYS A 407 -6.58 10.91 -29.69
C LYS A 407 -6.75 11.51 -28.28
N ALA A 408 -7.28 10.75 -27.33
CA ALA A 408 -7.43 11.19 -25.94
C ALA A 408 -6.08 11.55 -25.31
N THR A 409 -5.04 10.75 -25.57
CA THR A 409 -3.68 10.99 -25.07
C THR A 409 -3.13 12.30 -25.65
N THR A 410 -3.37 12.55 -26.93
CA THR A 410 -2.97 13.81 -27.59
C THR A 410 -3.68 15.00 -26.96
N GLU A 411 -5.01 14.91 -26.79
CA GLU A 411 -5.84 15.97 -26.21
C GLU A 411 -5.51 16.24 -24.74
N MET A 412 -5.13 15.23 -23.96
CA MET A 412 -4.61 15.37 -22.59
C MET A 412 -3.41 16.32 -22.55
N TYR A 413 -2.41 16.10 -23.42
CA TYR A 413 -1.22 16.94 -23.46
C TYR A 413 -1.55 18.38 -23.82
N ASP A 414 -2.41 18.59 -24.82
CA ASP A 414 -2.84 19.94 -25.23
C ASP A 414 -3.63 20.63 -24.11
N TYR A 415 -4.48 19.89 -23.39
CA TYR A 415 -5.22 20.39 -22.24
C TYR A 415 -4.29 20.86 -21.12
N PHE A 416 -3.34 20.04 -20.69
CA PHE A 416 -2.41 20.42 -19.62
C PHE A 416 -1.46 21.53 -20.06
N GLN A 417 -1.03 21.56 -21.33
CA GLN A 417 -0.17 22.62 -21.84
C GLN A 417 -0.91 23.96 -21.86
N LYS A 418 -2.18 23.97 -22.24
CA LYS A 418 -3.04 25.17 -22.25
C LYS A 418 -3.32 25.70 -20.84
N ASN A 419 -3.52 24.80 -19.87
CA ASN A 419 -3.93 25.15 -18.51
C ASN A 419 -2.78 25.14 -17.48
N GLN A 420 -1.53 24.95 -17.92
CA GLN A 420 -0.36 24.73 -17.06
C GLN A 420 -0.25 25.79 -15.94
N SER A 421 -0.24 27.07 -16.30
CA SER A 421 -0.09 28.16 -15.33
C SER A 421 -1.24 28.22 -14.32
N GLY A 422 -2.45 27.81 -14.72
CA GLY A 422 -3.59 27.74 -13.82
C GLY A 422 -3.38 26.70 -12.71
N PHE A 423 -2.81 25.54 -13.07
CA PHE A 423 -2.45 24.50 -12.10
C PHE A 423 -1.25 24.90 -11.24
N GLU A 424 -0.19 25.45 -11.83
CA GLU A 424 1.02 25.87 -11.09
C GLU A 424 0.71 26.90 -10.01
N ASN A 425 -0.23 27.82 -10.26
CA ASN A 425 -0.68 28.80 -9.28
C ASN A 425 -1.37 28.16 -8.05
N GLN A 426 -1.89 26.93 -8.17
CA GLN A 426 -2.52 26.19 -7.08
C GLN A 426 -1.53 25.37 -6.25
N PHE A 427 -0.33 25.08 -6.76
CA PHE A 427 0.61 24.16 -6.11
C PHE A 427 0.94 24.56 -4.67
N ILE A 428 1.14 25.85 -4.42
CA ILE A 428 1.46 26.33 -3.08
C ILE A 428 0.30 26.09 -2.12
N VAL A 429 -0.94 26.36 -2.56
CA VAL A 429 -2.16 26.16 -1.77
C VAL A 429 -2.33 24.67 -1.46
N TRP A 430 -2.23 23.81 -2.48
CA TRP A 430 -2.35 22.38 -2.33
C TRP A 430 -1.30 21.78 -1.39
N ARG A 431 -0.05 22.23 -1.44
CA ARG A 431 1.01 21.80 -0.50
C ARG A 431 0.75 22.21 0.95
N MET A 432 -0.14 23.17 1.19
CA MET A 432 -0.43 23.71 2.53
C MET A 432 -1.70 23.13 3.17
N ILE A 433 -2.74 22.79 2.41
CA ILE A 433 -4.05 22.36 2.96
C ILE A 433 -3.96 21.21 3.98
N GLY A 434 -3.02 20.27 3.79
CA GLY A 434 -2.86 19.09 4.65
C GLY A 434 -1.76 19.19 5.71
N LYS A 435 -1.03 20.31 5.80
CA LYS A 435 0.11 20.44 6.73
C LYS A 435 -0.33 20.73 8.16
N PRO A 436 0.48 20.32 9.17
CA PRO A 436 0.19 20.64 10.55
C PRO A 436 0.18 22.17 10.76
N LYS A 437 -0.87 22.67 11.42
CA LYS A 437 -1.04 24.10 11.70
C LYS A 437 -0.32 24.48 12.98
N LEU A 438 0.46 25.55 12.93
CA LEU A 438 1.17 26.10 14.08
C LEU A 438 0.34 27.18 14.77
N GLN A 439 0.47 27.27 16.09
CA GLN A 439 -0.09 28.36 16.87
C GLN A 439 0.84 29.57 16.81
N LYS A 440 0.23 30.77 16.66
CA LYS A 440 0.97 32.04 16.71
C LYS A 440 1.42 32.28 18.15
N LYS A 441 2.66 32.73 18.31
CA LYS A 441 3.21 33.22 19.57
C LYS A 441 3.76 34.62 19.33
N ILE A 442 3.33 35.58 20.14
CA ILE A 442 3.91 36.92 20.15
C ILE A 442 5.10 36.91 21.09
N ARG A 443 6.21 37.49 20.63
CA ARG A 443 7.37 37.78 21.47
C ARG A 443 7.66 39.27 21.45
N GLU A 444 8.29 39.74 22.52
CA GLU A 444 8.85 41.08 22.56
C GLU A 444 10.06 41.14 21.63
N LEU A 445 10.15 42.24 20.87
CA LEU A 445 11.34 42.53 20.08
C LEU A 445 12.40 43.19 20.96
N PRO A 446 13.69 42.97 20.71
CA PRO A 446 14.74 43.67 21.42
C PRO A 446 14.61 45.19 21.26
N ASN A 447 14.99 45.97 22.28
CA ASN A 447 14.92 47.44 22.26
C ASN A 447 15.66 48.08 21.07
N HIS A 448 16.69 47.39 20.55
CA HIS A 448 17.41 47.85 19.36
C HIS A 448 16.60 47.70 18.07
N CYS A 449 15.35 47.20 18.12
CA CYS A 449 14.46 46.99 16.97
C CYS A 449 13.19 47.86 17.00
N ASP A 450 13.14 48.90 17.84
CA ASP A 450 12.01 49.85 17.96
C ASP A 450 11.81 50.79 16.74
N SER A 451 12.49 50.59 15.61
CA SER A 451 12.47 51.54 14.50
C SER A 451 11.15 51.51 13.71
N THR A 452 10.52 52.69 13.56
CA THR A 452 9.27 52.93 12.83
C THR A 452 9.41 52.96 11.30
N SER A 453 10.63 52.90 10.75
CA SER A 453 10.87 52.92 9.30
C SER A 453 11.02 51.51 8.73
N VAL A 454 10.21 51.19 7.71
CA VAL A 454 10.23 49.92 6.96
C VAL A 454 10.88 50.11 5.57
N VAL A 455 11.47 51.27 5.30
CA VAL A 455 12.05 51.55 3.98
C VAL A 455 13.40 50.86 3.85
N VAL A 456 13.46 49.88 2.96
CA VAL A 456 14.68 49.11 2.64
C VAL A 456 15.51 49.89 1.61
N PRO A 457 16.78 50.27 1.92
CA PRO A 457 17.65 50.94 0.97
C PRO A 457 17.85 50.15 -0.33
N LYS A 458 17.95 50.85 -1.47
CA LYS A 458 18.19 50.21 -2.78
C LYS A 458 19.65 50.21 -3.21
N ASP A 459 20.48 51.05 -2.59
CA ASP A 459 21.90 51.23 -2.92
C ASP A 459 22.74 51.07 -1.64
N PRO A 460 23.79 50.22 -1.64
CA PRO A 460 24.73 50.12 -0.53
C PRO A 460 25.34 51.47 -0.11
N ALA A 461 25.54 52.40 -1.05
CA ALA A 461 26.15 53.70 -0.76
C ALA A 461 25.24 54.65 0.04
N ALA A 462 23.94 54.35 0.11
CA ALA A 462 22.97 55.13 0.88
C ALA A 462 22.97 54.80 2.38
N ILE A 463 23.71 53.77 2.81
CA ILE A 463 23.80 53.35 4.21
C ILE A 463 25.01 54.03 4.84
N ILE A 464 24.76 55.02 5.69
CA ILE A 464 25.79 55.83 6.35
C ILE A 464 25.75 55.61 7.87
N GLU A 465 24.57 55.37 8.43
CA GLU A 465 24.33 55.21 9.86
C GLU A 465 23.54 53.93 10.16
N PHE A 466 23.62 53.45 11.40
CA PHE A 466 22.93 52.22 11.83
C PHE A 466 21.42 52.25 11.58
N ALA A 467 20.80 53.42 11.67
CA ALA A 467 19.37 53.60 11.44
C ALA A 467 18.93 53.36 9.98
N ASP A 468 19.86 53.40 9.02
CA ASP A 468 19.56 53.23 7.60
C ASP A 468 19.24 51.78 7.22
N ILE A 469 19.74 50.79 7.98
CA ILE A 469 19.34 49.39 7.82
C ILE A 469 18.16 49.13 8.75
N PRO A 470 16.92 48.89 8.27
CA PRO A 470 15.79 48.64 9.14
C PRO A 470 15.95 47.33 9.93
N CYS A 471 15.38 47.26 11.14
CA CYS A 471 15.25 45.97 11.82
C CYS A 471 14.09 45.19 11.21
N MET A 472 14.37 44.01 10.67
CA MET A 472 13.37 43.15 10.01
C MET A 472 13.01 41.92 10.85
N MET A 473 13.26 41.99 12.17
CA MET A 473 12.89 40.93 13.11
C MET A 473 11.39 40.85 13.29
N ARG A 474 10.88 39.62 13.42
CA ARG A 474 9.44 39.36 13.42
C ARG A 474 8.89 39.22 14.83
N ASN A 475 7.89 40.01 15.23
CA ASN A 475 7.28 39.88 16.56
C ASN A 475 6.37 38.65 16.68
N GLN A 476 5.71 38.26 15.59
CA GLN A 476 4.90 37.05 15.51
C GLN A 476 5.75 35.88 15.06
N VAL A 477 5.97 34.94 15.97
CA VAL A 477 6.68 33.67 15.77
C VAL A 477 5.72 32.49 15.91
N TYR A 478 6.22 31.28 15.72
CA TYR A 478 5.42 30.06 15.83
C TYR A 478 5.87 29.19 16.99
N ASP A 479 4.89 28.57 17.67
CA ASP A 479 5.14 27.53 18.66
C ASP A 479 5.13 26.15 18.02
N PHE A 480 6.29 25.49 18.07
CA PHE A 480 6.49 24.13 17.57
C PHE A 480 6.13 23.05 18.61
N SER A 481 5.56 23.42 19.76
CA SER A 481 5.07 22.48 20.78
C SER A 481 6.12 21.45 21.22
N GLY A 482 7.39 21.86 21.34
CA GLY A 482 8.49 20.99 21.73
C GLY A 482 9.10 20.14 20.60
N LEU A 483 8.71 20.33 19.34
CA LEU A 483 9.30 19.62 18.19
C LEU A 483 10.65 20.19 17.72
N SER A 484 11.03 21.37 18.24
CA SER A 484 12.28 22.03 17.90
C SER A 484 13.48 21.14 18.25
N GLY A 485 14.37 20.90 17.27
CA GLY A 485 15.51 19.99 17.41
C GLY A 485 15.15 18.49 17.36
N LEU A 486 13.87 18.13 17.31
CA LEU A 486 13.39 16.73 17.24
C LEU A 486 12.86 16.37 15.85
N TYR A 487 12.23 17.33 15.16
CA TYR A 487 11.60 17.14 13.85
C TYR A 487 12.15 18.15 12.83
N GLU A 488 12.15 17.73 11.57
CA GLU A 488 12.40 18.60 10.42
C GLU A 488 11.28 18.40 9.40
N GLY A 489 10.67 19.50 8.97
CA GLY A 489 9.56 19.43 8.04
C GLY A 489 8.71 20.68 7.95
N GLY A 490 7.74 20.61 7.04
CA GLY A 490 6.83 21.71 6.70
C GLY A 490 5.60 21.76 7.59
N PHE A 491 5.14 22.98 7.83
CA PHE A 491 3.99 23.37 8.62
C PHE A 491 3.27 24.52 7.93
N VAL A 492 2.06 24.81 8.40
CA VAL A 492 1.30 26.00 7.99
C VAL A 492 1.13 26.96 9.15
N GLY A 493 1.47 28.21 8.89
CA GLY A 493 1.22 29.34 9.77
C GLY A 493 0.20 30.31 9.17
N SER A 494 -0.15 31.33 9.95
CA SER A 494 -0.92 32.48 9.46
C SER A 494 -0.29 33.79 9.92
N SER A 495 -0.16 34.76 9.02
CA SER A 495 0.43 36.07 9.29
C SER A 495 -0.47 36.94 10.18
N ASN A 496 -0.01 38.14 10.56
CA ASN A 496 -0.82 39.12 11.31
C ASN A 496 -2.06 39.59 10.53
N LYS A 497 -2.08 39.44 9.19
CA LYS A 497 -3.21 39.77 8.31
C LYS A 497 -4.04 38.53 7.95
N ASP A 498 -3.85 37.43 8.69
CA ASP A 498 -4.48 36.13 8.47
C ASP A 498 -4.26 35.53 7.07
N GLN A 499 -3.14 35.91 6.44
CA GLN A 499 -2.68 35.26 5.22
C GLN A 499 -1.92 33.98 5.57
N MET A 500 -2.14 32.94 4.78
CA MET A 500 -1.48 31.66 4.95
C MET A 500 0.02 31.77 4.67
N GLU A 501 0.84 31.15 5.52
CA GLU A 501 2.29 31.14 5.41
C GLU A 501 2.83 29.71 5.42
N SER A 502 3.84 29.46 4.59
CA SER A 502 4.59 28.20 4.62
C SER A 502 5.69 28.31 5.67
N VAL A 503 5.77 27.35 6.59
CA VAL A 503 6.77 27.34 7.65
C VAL A 503 7.56 26.03 7.56
N PHE A 504 8.89 26.09 7.54
CA PHE A 504 9.74 24.90 7.51
C PHE A 504 10.69 24.89 8.70
N LEU A 505 10.58 23.89 9.57
CA LEU A 505 11.47 23.68 10.71
C LEU A 505 12.67 22.84 10.27
N LEU A 506 13.88 23.32 10.58
CA LEU A 506 15.14 22.61 10.33
C LEU A 506 15.55 21.79 11.56
N LYS A 507 16.37 20.76 11.35
CA LYS A 507 16.98 19.99 12.46
C LYS A 507 17.77 20.85 13.45
N SER A 508 18.29 21.99 13.00
CA SER A 508 19.04 22.94 13.83
C SER A 508 18.15 23.78 14.76
N ALA A 509 16.85 23.49 14.88
CA ALA A 509 15.84 24.30 15.59
C ALA A 509 15.52 25.66 14.94
N ALA A 510 16.32 26.12 13.98
CA ALA A 510 15.97 27.25 13.14
C ALA A 510 14.77 26.91 12.24
N TYR A 511 14.02 27.93 11.84
CA TYR A 511 12.90 27.72 10.92
C TYR A 511 12.74 28.87 9.95
N GLN A 512 12.19 28.54 8.78
CA GLN A 512 11.93 29.47 7.70
C GLN A 512 10.43 29.75 7.60
N ILE A 513 10.06 31.01 7.40
CA ILE A 513 8.69 31.44 7.09
C ILE A 513 8.70 32.07 5.71
N GLN A 514 7.90 31.55 4.79
CA GLN A 514 7.71 32.12 3.46
C GLN A 514 6.29 32.70 3.33
N SER A 515 6.22 33.98 2.94
CA SER A 515 4.97 34.74 2.82
C SER A 515 5.15 35.85 1.78
N GLU A 516 4.20 36.06 0.87
CA GLU A 516 4.18 37.22 -0.06
C GLU A 516 5.51 37.57 -0.78
N GLY A 517 6.26 36.57 -1.27
CA GLY A 517 7.53 36.79 -2.00
C GLY A 517 8.70 37.25 -1.13
N GLN A 518 8.58 37.09 0.18
CA GLN A 518 9.63 37.31 1.17
C GLN A 518 9.78 36.06 2.06
N THR A 519 10.98 35.93 2.63
CA THR A 519 11.34 34.82 3.51
C THR A 519 11.96 35.37 4.78
N TRP A 520 11.58 34.82 5.92
CA TRP A 520 12.29 35.00 7.18
C TRP A 520 12.96 33.70 7.58
N THR A 521 14.22 33.74 7.96
CA THR A 521 14.90 32.63 8.65
C THR A 521 15.13 33.04 10.09
N ILE A 522 14.55 32.28 11.03
CA ILE A 522 14.61 32.57 12.45
C ILE A 522 15.50 31.53 13.12
N GLY A 523 16.71 31.93 13.50
CA GLY A 523 17.66 31.14 14.27
C GLY A 523 17.64 31.49 15.76
N GLU A 524 18.58 30.89 16.50
CA GLU A 524 18.82 31.17 17.93
C GLU A 524 19.41 32.57 18.13
N ASP A 525 20.52 32.85 17.45
CA ASP A 525 21.31 34.09 17.60
C ASP A 525 20.98 35.17 16.58
N GLU A 526 20.44 34.80 15.42
CA GLU A 526 20.20 35.71 14.30
C GLU A 526 18.88 35.47 13.60
N GLU A 527 18.40 36.54 12.94
CA GLU A 527 17.26 36.51 12.05
C GLU A 527 17.61 37.11 10.71
N GLN A 528 17.19 36.45 9.65
CA GLN A 528 17.41 36.88 8.28
C GLN A 528 16.07 37.19 7.64
N TRP A 529 15.98 38.30 6.93
CA TRP A 529 14.87 38.63 6.05
C TRP A 529 15.38 38.74 4.62
N ASP A 530 14.69 38.10 3.69
CA ASP A 530 15.01 38.08 2.27
C ASP A 530 13.82 38.56 1.44
N ARG A 531 14.05 39.50 0.51
CA ARG A 531 13.06 39.91 -0.51
C ARG A 531 13.75 40.49 -1.74
N GLY A 532 13.37 40.02 -2.94
CA GLY A 532 13.86 40.60 -4.20
C GLY A 532 15.39 40.59 -4.37
N GLY A 533 16.07 39.59 -3.79
CA GLY A 533 17.53 39.46 -3.83
C GLY A 533 18.30 40.32 -2.80
N VAL A 534 17.58 41.06 -1.95
CA VAL A 534 18.15 41.75 -0.78
C VAL A 534 17.99 40.84 0.45
N ARG A 535 19.03 40.76 1.27
CA ARG A 535 19.01 40.11 2.59
C ARG A 535 19.37 41.09 3.69
N ILE A 536 18.63 41.08 4.78
CA ILE A 536 18.97 41.78 6.02
C ILE A 536 19.17 40.73 7.12
N VAL A 537 20.30 40.79 7.80
CA VAL A 537 20.64 39.94 8.96
C VAL A 537 20.59 40.81 10.22
N ASN A 538 19.87 40.36 11.24
CA ASN A 538 19.75 41.00 12.54
C ASN A 538 20.28 40.04 13.62
N TRP A 539 21.33 40.45 14.35
CA TRP A 539 21.88 39.66 15.46
C TRP A 539 21.22 40.04 16.78
N ARG A 540 20.61 39.07 17.48
CA ARG A 540 19.86 39.29 18.72
C ARG A 540 20.73 39.80 19.86
N GLY A 541 21.93 39.23 20.00
CA GLY A 541 22.83 39.54 21.12
C GLY A 541 23.50 40.90 21.00
N SER A 542 24.14 41.17 19.85
CA SER A 542 24.88 42.43 19.63
C SER A 542 23.97 43.59 19.23
N GLY A 543 22.82 43.31 18.60
CA GLY A 543 21.96 44.29 17.95
C GLY A 543 22.46 44.73 16.57
N ASP A 544 23.60 44.19 16.11
CA ASP A 544 24.18 44.52 14.82
C ASP A 544 23.25 44.16 13.66
N ARG A 545 23.47 44.85 12.53
CA ARG A 545 22.69 44.63 11.31
C ARG A 545 23.61 44.55 10.10
N GLN A 546 23.35 43.61 9.20
CA GLN A 546 24.03 43.54 7.92
C GLN A 546 23.00 43.51 6.80
N MET A 547 23.28 44.25 5.74
CA MET A 547 22.47 44.24 4.53
C MET A 547 23.32 43.74 3.36
N ILE A 548 22.80 42.77 2.61
CA ILE A 548 23.42 42.15 1.45
C ILE A 548 22.53 42.42 0.24
N PHE A 549 23.10 42.98 -0.82
CA PHE A 549 22.39 43.39 -2.02
C PHE A 549 22.45 42.32 -3.13
N PRO A 550 21.61 42.41 -4.18
CA PRO A 550 21.63 41.46 -5.29
C PRO A 550 22.97 41.36 -6.02
N ASN A 551 23.74 42.47 -6.02
CA ASN A 551 25.10 42.53 -6.57
C ASN A 551 26.17 41.97 -5.61
N LYS A 552 25.77 41.32 -4.51
CA LYS A 552 26.59 40.74 -3.45
C LYS A 552 27.35 41.74 -2.57
N LYS A 553 27.22 43.05 -2.81
CA LYS A 553 27.78 44.06 -1.89
C LYS A 553 27.08 43.98 -0.53
N ARG A 554 27.86 44.25 0.51
CA ARG A 554 27.46 44.16 1.92
C ARG A 554 27.76 45.44 2.65
N VAL A 555 26.90 45.79 3.59
CA VAL A 555 27.15 46.84 4.58
C VAL A 555 26.82 46.27 5.96
N HIS A 556 27.75 46.38 6.90
CA HIS A 556 27.58 45.95 8.28
C HIS A 556 27.52 47.19 9.17
N CYS A 557 26.49 47.31 10.00
CA CYS A 557 26.32 48.37 10.96
C CYS A 557 26.33 47.82 12.38
N PHE A 558 27.12 48.45 13.25
CA PHE A 558 27.33 48.05 14.62
C PHE A 558 26.42 48.84 15.54
N PHE A 559 25.63 48.16 16.38
CA PHE A 559 24.62 48.82 17.20
C PHE A 559 25.24 49.73 18.27
N GLN A 560 26.31 49.26 18.93
CA GLN A 560 26.94 49.97 20.04
C GLN A 560 27.63 51.26 19.60
N SER A 561 28.39 51.22 18.50
CA SER A 561 29.09 52.40 17.97
C SER A 561 28.20 53.26 17.06
N LYS A 562 27.05 52.73 16.61
CA LYS A 562 26.16 53.34 15.61
C LYS A 562 26.83 53.63 14.26
N THR A 563 27.95 52.98 13.96
CA THR A 563 28.72 53.16 12.72
C THR A 563 28.45 52.03 11.74
N CYS A 564 28.63 52.32 10.45
CA CYS A 564 28.55 51.33 9.37
C CYS A 564 29.88 51.20 8.64
N SER A 565 30.16 49.98 8.14
CA SER A 565 31.27 49.74 7.22
C SER A 565 31.02 50.43 5.88
N LYS A 566 32.08 50.76 5.15
CA LYS A 566 31.92 51.04 3.71
C LYS A 566 31.40 49.79 2.99
N PRO A 567 30.70 49.93 1.85
CA PRO A 567 30.31 48.77 1.05
C PRO A 567 31.50 47.90 0.67
N TYR A 568 31.39 46.59 0.88
CA TYR A 568 32.40 45.58 0.53
C TYR A 568 31.76 44.35 -0.12
N GLU A 569 32.55 43.44 -0.72
CA GLU A 569 32.06 42.20 -1.35
C GLU A 569 32.24 40.97 -0.45
#